data_AF-A0A4R6EXT4-F1
#
_entry.id   AF-A0A4R6EXT4-F1
#
_cell.length_a   1.000
_cell.length_b   1.000
_cell.length_c   1.000
_cell.angle_alpha   90.00
_cell.angle_beta   90.00
_cell.angle_gamma   90.00
#
_symmetry.space_group_name_H-M   'P 1'
#
loop_
_entity.id
_entity.type
_entity.pdbx_description
1 polymer ?
#
loop_
_entity_poly.entity_id
_entity_poly.type
_entity_poly.pdbx_seq_one_letter_code
_entity_poly.pdbx_strand_id
1 'polypeptide(L)'
;MKSVAVCIALSCGVLMSAALADPIDIADPSGGYYALHVTSLKEARFKRTVRQQYDFSCGSAALATLLTYQYDFPVTEQQAFAEMFEHGDQEKIRREGFSLLDIRNFLTSRGFEADGYEVPLEKLEQTQTPAIVLIVEHGYHHFVVVKGVRGGRVLVGDPATGTHAMSKESFEEKWQDRVLFVIHNRHEQSRFNDLRDWHVAPDAPLYTGIPREGLFSVVVPKLGPGEF
;
A
#
# COMPACT_ATOMS: atom_id res chain seq x y z
N MET A 1 12.27 62.84 13.11
CA MET A 1 12.84 62.02 12.02
C MET A 1 12.94 60.58 12.49
N LYS A 2 12.21 59.70 11.79
CA LYS A 2 12.35 58.23 11.70
C LYS A 2 12.00 57.36 12.92
N SER A 3 10.74 56.94 12.90
CA SER A 3 10.16 55.74 13.50
C SER A 3 10.92 54.46 13.10
N VAL A 4 11.03 53.51 14.02
CA VAL A 4 11.17 52.08 13.70
C VAL A 4 10.27 51.31 14.68
N ALA A 5 9.05 51.01 14.22
CA ALA A 5 8.16 50.07 14.87
C ALA A 5 8.57 48.66 14.41
N VAL A 6 9.02 47.84 15.36
CA VAL A 6 9.32 46.42 15.13
C VAL A 6 8.00 45.67 15.16
N CYS A 7 7.48 45.35 13.98
CA CYS A 7 6.37 44.41 13.82
C CYS A 7 6.89 42.98 14.03
N ILE A 8 6.59 42.40 15.19
CA ILE A 8 6.75 40.96 15.43
C ILE A 8 5.60 40.27 14.70
N ALA A 9 5.87 39.76 13.50
CA ALA A 9 4.95 38.87 12.79
C ALA A 9 4.95 37.50 13.49
N LEU A 10 3.90 37.23 14.28
CA LEU A 10 3.59 35.87 14.73
C LEU A 10 3.22 35.03 13.50
N SER A 11 4.18 34.23 13.01
CA SER A 11 3.93 33.17 12.04
C SER A 11 3.15 32.05 12.75
N CYS A 12 1.84 32.02 12.53
CA CYS A 12 0.99 30.90 12.90
C CYS A 12 1.32 29.72 11.98
N GLY A 13 2.32 28.92 12.35
CA GLY A 13 2.62 27.65 11.72
C GLY A 13 1.47 26.68 11.98
N VAL A 14 0.60 26.49 10.99
CA VAL A 14 -0.39 25.42 11.01
C VAL A 14 0.39 24.10 10.94
N LEU A 15 0.65 23.51 12.10
CA LEU A 15 1.10 22.13 12.20
C LEU A 15 -0.04 21.26 11.63
N MET A 16 0.15 20.76 10.40
CA MET A 16 -0.68 19.68 9.89
C MET A 16 -0.40 18.45 10.74
N SER A 17 -1.16 18.28 11.82
CA SER A 17 -1.19 17.03 12.56
C SER A 17 -1.63 15.94 11.59
N ALA A 18 -0.76 14.94 11.40
CA ALA A 18 -1.18 13.70 10.76
C ALA A 18 -2.39 13.18 11.55
N ALA A 19 -3.54 13.03 10.88
CA ALA A 19 -4.73 12.45 11.49
C ALA A 19 -4.40 11.00 11.89
N LEU A 20 -4.08 10.81 13.16
CA LEU A 20 -3.99 9.51 13.80
C LEU A 20 -5.38 9.16 14.32
N ALA A 21 -5.77 7.90 14.25
CA ALA A 21 -6.99 7.44 14.90
C ALA A 21 -6.86 7.62 16.42
N ASP A 22 -7.77 8.37 17.02
CA ASP A 22 -7.82 8.60 18.47
C ASP A 22 -8.05 7.29 19.22
N PRO A 23 -7.49 7.12 20.43
CA PRO A 23 -7.76 5.96 21.27
C PRO A 23 -9.26 5.87 21.60
N ILE A 24 -9.80 4.65 21.55
CA ILE A 24 -11.17 4.37 22.00
C ILE A 24 -11.11 3.88 23.43
N ASP A 25 -11.78 4.59 24.34
CA ASP A 25 -11.99 4.14 25.71
C ASP A 25 -13.17 3.18 25.78
N ILE A 26 -12.89 1.92 26.12
CA ILE A 26 -13.91 0.89 26.35
C ILE A 26 -14.08 0.70 27.85
N ALA A 27 -15.31 0.89 28.33
CA ALA A 27 -15.70 0.58 29.70
C ALA A 27 -16.10 -0.89 29.81
N ASP A 28 -15.48 -1.61 30.75
CA ASP A 28 -15.85 -2.96 31.16
C ASP A 28 -17.12 -2.91 32.03
N PRO A 29 -18.07 -3.86 31.87
CA PRO A 29 -19.12 -4.10 32.85
C PRO A 29 -18.67 -4.17 34.32
N SER A 30 -17.40 -4.53 34.59
CA SER A 30 -16.81 -4.54 35.94
C SER A 30 -16.33 -3.16 36.46
N GLY A 31 -16.37 -2.11 35.64
CA GLY A 31 -15.97 -0.74 35.99
C GLY A 31 -14.54 -0.36 35.60
N GLY A 32 -13.80 -1.21 34.88
CA GLY A 32 -12.49 -0.88 34.31
C GLY A 32 -12.61 -0.06 33.03
N TYR A 33 -11.61 0.79 32.75
CA TYR A 33 -11.49 1.52 31.49
C TYR A 33 -10.24 1.04 30.73
N TYR A 34 -10.42 0.66 29.46
CA TYR A 34 -9.33 0.26 28.57
C TYR A 34 -9.22 1.26 27.43
N ALA A 35 -8.07 1.95 27.35
CA ALA A 35 -7.74 2.79 26.20
C ALA A 35 -7.13 1.92 25.10
N LEU A 36 -7.91 1.62 24.06
CA LEU A 36 -7.44 0.85 22.91
C LEU A 36 -6.97 1.78 21.80
N HIS A 37 -5.74 1.57 21.34
CA HIS A 37 -5.27 2.22 20.11
C HIS A 37 -5.90 1.53 18.92
N VAL A 38 -6.78 2.24 18.23
CA VAL A 38 -7.37 1.79 16.96
C VAL A 38 -6.53 2.29 15.79
N THR A 39 -6.64 1.61 14.65
CA THR A 39 -6.00 2.03 13.39
C THR A 39 -7.10 2.39 12.41
N SER A 40 -7.03 3.58 11.80
CA SER A 40 -8.01 3.95 10.78
C SER A 40 -7.84 3.08 9.53
N LEU A 41 -8.90 2.89 8.75
CA LEU A 41 -8.80 2.18 7.46
C LEU A 41 -7.77 2.85 6.53
N LYS A 42 -7.62 4.18 6.61
CA LYS A 42 -6.62 4.93 5.84
C LYS A 42 -5.20 4.61 6.29
N GLU A 43 -4.93 4.60 7.60
CA GLU A 43 -3.63 4.21 8.14
C GLU A 43 -3.30 2.75 7.83
N ALA A 44 -4.29 1.85 7.94
CA ALA A 44 -4.11 0.43 7.68
C ALA A 44 -3.55 0.18 6.27
N ARG A 45 -4.02 0.93 5.25
CA ARG A 45 -3.53 0.85 3.87
C ARG A 45 -2.04 1.15 3.72
N PHE A 46 -1.50 2.05 4.53
CA PHE A 46 -0.07 2.42 4.50
C PHE A 46 0.77 1.71 5.56
N LYS A 47 0.18 0.82 6.37
CA LYS A 47 0.91 0.12 7.44
C LYS A 47 2.04 -0.78 6.93
N ARG A 48 1.89 -1.31 5.71
CA ARG A 48 2.87 -2.17 5.03
C ARG A 48 3.18 -1.70 3.61
N THR A 49 3.03 -0.39 3.37
CA THR A 49 3.35 0.27 2.10
C THR A 49 3.90 1.65 2.39
N VAL A 50 5.08 1.95 1.87
CA VAL A 50 5.70 3.27 2.00
C VAL A 50 4.94 4.25 1.12
N ARG A 51 4.42 5.33 1.72
CA ARG A 51 3.66 6.36 1.03
C ARG A 51 4.62 7.34 0.35
N GLN A 52 4.48 7.51 -0.96
CA GLN A 52 5.28 8.47 -1.73
C GLN A 52 5.06 9.91 -1.25
N GLN A 53 6.11 10.72 -1.24
CA GLN A 53 6.04 12.15 -0.91
C GLN A 53 5.95 13.06 -2.15
N TYR A 54 6.40 12.60 -3.31
CA TYR A 54 6.42 13.37 -4.56
C TYR A 54 5.85 12.58 -5.74
N ASP A 55 5.30 13.25 -6.74
CA ASP A 55 4.65 12.59 -7.89
C ASP A 55 5.61 11.72 -8.72
N PHE A 56 6.88 12.10 -8.79
CA PHE A 56 7.93 11.37 -9.52
C PHE A 56 8.70 10.34 -8.66
N SER A 57 8.32 10.18 -7.38
CA SER A 57 9.01 9.31 -6.41
C SER A 57 8.37 7.93 -6.23
N CYS A 58 7.37 7.59 -7.06
CA CYS A 58 6.66 6.32 -6.99
C CYS A 58 7.62 5.12 -7.09
N GLY A 59 8.66 5.18 -7.94
CA GLY A 59 9.68 4.15 -8.08
C GLY A 59 10.49 3.92 -6.78
N SER A 60 10.97 4.98 -6.14
CA SER A 60 11.67 4.90 -4.85
C SER A 60 10.78 4.39 -3.72
N ALA A 61 9.52 4.80 -3.68
CA ALA A 61 8.58 4.36 -2.65
C ALA A 61 8.14 2.89 -2.87
N ALA A 62 7.96 2.45 -4.11
CA ALA A 62 7.69 1.06 -4.46
C ALA A 62 8.89 0.17 -4.08
N LEU A 63 10.12 0.60 -4.39
CA LEU A 63 11.34 -0.10 -4.00
C LEU A 63 11.51 -0.19 -2.48
N ALA A 64 11.31 0.92 -1.76
CA ALA A 64 11.34 0.96 -0.31
C ALA A 64 10.28 0.03 0.31
N THR A 65 9.09 -0.02 -0.28
CA THR A 65 8.02 -0.94 0.11
C THR A 65 8.42 -2.40 -0.07
N LEU A 66 8.94 -2.74 -1.26
CA LEU A 66 9.36 -4.09 -1.60
C LEU A 66 10.43 -4.57 -0.62
N LEU A 67 11.51 -3.81 -0.45
CA LEU A 67 12.63 -4.19 0.40
C LEU A 67 12.24 -4.27 1.88
N THR A 68 11.57 -3.24 2.40
CA THR A 68 11.26 -3.15 3.83
C THR A 68 10.26 -4.21 4.27
N TYR A 69 9.19 -4.42 3.51
CA TYR A 69 8.08 -5.27 3.96
C TYR A 69 8.15 -6.69 3.44
N GLN A 70 8.73 -6.90 2.25
CA GLN A 70 8.75 -8.22 1.61
C GLN A 70 10.10 -8.91 1.67
N TYR A 71 11.21 -8.19 1.90
CA TYR A 71 12.55 -8.76 2.07
C TYR A 71 13.17 -8.45 3.44
N ASP A 72 12.39 -7.89 4.37
CA ASP A 72 12.83 -7.49 5.72
C ASP A 72 14.13 -6.63 5.71
N PHE A 73 14.31 -5.82 4.66
CA PHE A 73 15.46 -4.97 4.46
C PHE A 73 15.03 -3.49 4.54
N PRO A 74 15.17 -2.85 5.73
CA PRO A 74 14.57 -1.54 5.98
C PRO A 74 15.25 -0.44 5.16
N VAL A 75 14.47 0.20 4.28
CA VAL A 75 14.89 1.31 3.44
C VAL A 75 13.78 2.35 3.41
N THR A 76 14.14 3.61 3.67
CA THR A 76 13.17 4.71 3.53
C THR A 76 13.07 5.17 2.09
N GLU A 77 11.94 5.76 1.72
CA GLU A 77 11.78 6.40 0.40
C GLU A 77 12.88 7.44 0.16
N GLN A 78 13.20 8.27 1.15
CA GLN A 78 14.22 9.31 1.02
C GLN A 78 15.62 8.75 0.74
N GLN A 79 15.98 7.64 1.39
CA GLN A 79 17.24 6.94 1.15
C GLN A 79 17.30 6.37 -0.26
N ALA A 80 16.26 5.62 -0.66
CA ALA A 80 16.16 5.05 -2.01
C ALA A 80 16.18 6.16 -3.08
N PHE A 81 15.44 7.25 -2.85
CA PHE A 81 15.37 8.40 -3.71
C PHE A 81 16.75 9.04 -3.90
N ALA A 82 17.42 9.39 -2.80
CA ALA A 82 18.70 10.10 -2.86
C ALA A 82 19.78 9.28 -3.57
N GLU A 83 19.89 7.99 -3.24
CA GLU A 83 20.89 7.11 -3.84
C GLU A 83 20.62 6.86 -5.33
N MET A 84 19.36 6.59 -5.71
CA MET A 84 19.02 6.42 -7.13
C MET A 84 19.19 7.73 -7.91
N PHE A 85 18.88 8.88 -7.31
CA PHE A 85 19.03 10.17 -7.94
C PHE A 85 20.49 10.57 -8.13
N GLU A 86 21.38 10.21 -7.19
CA GLU A 86 22.81 10.46 -7.28
C GLU A 86 23.49 9.62 -8.37
N HIS A 87 23.09 8.36 -8.51
CA HIS A 87 23.70 7.42 -9.46
C HIS A 87 22.99 7.34 -10.82
N GLY A 88 21.82 7.97 -10.95
CA GLY A 88 20.99 7.96 -12.16
C GLY A 88 21.14 9.24 -13.00
N ASP A 89 20.41 9.28 -14.12
CA ASP A 89 20.32 10.47 -14.95
C ASP A 89 19.34 11.48 -14.33
N GLN A 90 19.89 12.49 -13.65
CA GLN A 90 19.09 13.49 -12.92
C GLN A 90 18.13 14.27 -13.82
N GLU A 91 18.53 14.59 -15.06
CA GLU A 91 17.69 15.33 -16.01
C GLU A 91 16.52 14.46 -16.48
N LYS A 92 16.78 13.17 -16.71
CA LYS A 92 15.72 12.21 -17.03
C LYS A 92 14.78 11.98 -15.86
N ILE A 93 15.32 11.72 -14.66
CA ILE A 93 14.52 11.44 -13.46
C ILE A 93 13.61 12.61 -13.10
N ARG A 94 14.08 13.85 -13.26
CA ARG A 94 13.24 15.04 -13.02
C ARG A 94 12.06 15.17 -13.98
N ARG A 95 12.18 14.65 -15.20
CA ARG A 95 11.14 14.76 -16.24
C ARG A 95 10.21 13.56 -16.27
N GLU A 96 10.75 12.36 -16.11
CA GLU A 96 10.06 11.09 -16.36
C GLU A 96 9.91 10.24 -15.09
N GLY A 97 10.60 10.57 -13.99
CA GLY A 97 10.70 9.73 -12.80
C GLY A 97 11.76 8.64 -12.92
N PHE A 98 11.80 7.73 -11.94
CA PHE A 98 12.76 6.63 -11.93
C PHE A 98 12.39 5.54 -12.94
N SER A 99 13.39 4.95 -13.57
CA SER A 99 13.24 3.78 -14.44
C SER A 99 13.52 2.47 -13.71
N LEU A 100 13.13 1.34 -14.33
CA LEU A 100 13.52 0.01 -13.84
C LEU A 100 15.05 -0.18 -13.82
N LEU A 101 15.78 0.51 -14.69
CA LEU A 101 17.24 0.49 -14.71
C LEU A 101 17.83 1.14 -13.44
N ASP A 102 17.27 2.28 -13.02
CA ASP A 102 17.70 2.97 -11.79
C ASP A 102 17.46 2.09 -10.56
N ILE A 103 16.30 1.43 -10.51
CA ILE A 103 15.94 0.48 -9.44
C ILE A 103 16.92 -0.71 -9.44
N ARG A 104 17.23 -1.26 -10.62
CA ARG A 104 18.20 -2.36 -10.77
C ARG A 104 19.60 -1.98 -10.28
N ASN A 105 20.07 -0.78 -10.63
CA ASN A 105 21.38 -0.29 -10.20
C ASN A 105 21.46 -0.17 -8.67
N PHE A 106 20.41 0.36 -8.04
CA PHE A 106 20.30 0.43 -6.58
C PHE A 106 20.30 -0.95 -5.92
N LEU A 107 19.56 -1.91 -6.49
CA LEU A 107 19.54 -3.28 -5.96
C LEU A 107 20.90 -3.97 -6.09
N THR A 108 21.56 -3.78 -7.24
CA THR A 108 22.88 -4.36 -7.53
C THR A 108 23.94 -3.83 -6.57
N SER A 109 23.93 -2.54 -6.24
CA SER A 109 24.88 -1.95 -5.27
C SER A 109 24.75 -2.53 -3.85
N ARG A 110 23.61 -3.18 -3.55
CA ARG A 110 23.31 -3.82 -2.26
C ARG A 110 23.35 -5.36 -2.32
N GLY A 111 23.85 -5.92 -3.42
CA GLY A 111 23.99 -7.37 -3.62
C GLY A 111 22.66 -8.09 -3.84
N PHE A 112 21.64 -7.39 -4.37
CA PHE A 112 20.43 -8.01 -4.90
C PHE A 112 20.56 -8.13 -6.41
N GLU A 113 20.10 -9.25 -6.95
CA GLU A 113 20.01 -9.47 -8.39
C GLU A 113 18.55 -9.41 -8.78
N ALA A 114 18.22 -8.46 -9.66
CA ALA A 114 16.87 -8.20 -10.09
C ALA A 114 16.82 -7.91 -11.59
N ASP A 115 15.82 -8.49 -12.25
CA ASP A 115 15.65 -8.37 -13.69
C ASP A 115 14.16 -8.27 -14.04
N GLY A 116 13.88 -7.72 -15.22
CA GLY A 116 12.54 -7.64 -15.80
C GLY A 116 12.25 -8.87 -16.65
N TYR A 117 11.09 -9.49 -16.43
CA TYR A 117 10.63 -10.67 -17.16
C TYR A 117 9.26 -10.44 -17.77
N GLU A 118 9.09 -10.79 -19.04
CA GLU A 118 7.78 -10.88 -19.69
C GLU A 118 7.18 -12.26 -19.47
N VAL A 119 6.52 -12.45 -18.31
CA VAL A 119 5.92 -13.72 -17.92
C VAL A 119 4.51 -13.47 -17.38
N PRO A 120 3.60 -14.46 -17.49
CA PRO A 120 2.23 -14.29 -17.01
C PRO A 120 2.17 -14.18 -15.48
N LEU A 121 1.15 -13.50 -14.95
CA LEU A 121 1.03 -13.17 -13.51
C LEU A 121 1.00 -14.43 -12.62
N GLU A 122 0.46 -15.53 -13.14
CA GLU A 122 0.42 -16.85 -12.52
C GLU A 122 1.82 -17.34 -12.12
N LYS A 123 2.87 -16.85 -12.80
CA LYS A 123 4.22 -17.20 -12.44
C LYS A 123 4.59 -16.69 -11.05
N LEU A 124 4.10 -15.52 -10.64
CA LEU A 124 4.31 -15.00 -9.29
C LEU A 124 3.62 -15.85 -8.23
N GLU A 125 2.44 -16.40 -8.55
CA GLU A 125 1.75 -17.33 -7.65
C GLU A 125 2.51 -18.65 -7.52
N GLN A 126 3.07 -19.16 -8.62
CA GLN A 126 3.88 -20.38 -8.58
C GLN A 126 5.20 -20.19 -7.85
N THR A 127 5.89 -19.08 -8.07
CA THR A 127 7.17 -18.81 -7.42
C THR A 127 6.99 -18.20 -6.04
N GLN A 128 5.79 -17.75 -5.64
CA GLN A 128 5.59 -17.03 -4.37
C GLN A 128 6.55 -15.84 -4.24
N THR A 129 6.72 -15.06 -5.31
CA THR A 129 7.68 -13.95 -5.35
C THR A 129 6.97 -12.62 -5.56
N PRO A 130 7.23 -11.60 -4.72
CA PRO A 130 6.73 -10.26 -4.95
C PRO A 130 7.48 -9.59 -6.10
N ALA A 131 6.80 -8.72 -6.85
CA ALA A 131 7.35 -8.04 -8.01
C ALA A 131 6.99 -6.57 -8.04
N ILE A 132 7.85 -5.74 -8.62
CA ILE A 132 7.49 -4.38 -9.03
C ILE A 132 6.96 -4.45 -10.45
N VAL A 133 5.87 -3.73 -10.71
CA VAL A 133 5.25 -3.66 -12.03
C VAL A 133 4.95 -2.21 -12.37
N LEU A 134 4.94 -1.91 -13.66
CA LEU A 134 4.49 -0.63 -14.18
C LEU A 134 3.04 -0.79 -14.65
N ILE A 135 2.12 -0.06 -14.03
CA ILE A 135 0.71 -0.02 -14.45
C ILE A 135 0.35 1.36 -14.99
N VAL A 136 -0.69 1.42 -15.82
CA VAL A 136 -1.27 2.68 -16.27
C VAL A 136 -2.56 2.93 -15.49
N GLU A 137 -2.59 4.02 -14.75
CA GLU A 137 -3.75 4.43 -13.97
C GLU A 137 -4.09 5.90 -14.28
N HIS A 138 -5.33 6.16 -14.69
CA HIS A 138 -5.80 7.49 -15.13
C HIS A 138 -4.92 8.16 -16.21
N GLY A 139 -4.26 7.37 -17.06
CA GLY A 139 -3.40 7.87 -18.14
C GLY A 139 -1.96 8.16 -17.73
N TYR A 140 -1.56 7.82 -16.50
CA TYR A 140 -0.19 7.98 -16.00
C TYR A 140 0.45 6.63 -15.69
N HIS A 141 1.73 6.50 -15.99
CA HIS A 141 2.53 5.33 -15.62
C HIS A 141 2.89 5.39 -14.14
N HIS A 142 2.66 4.28 -13.44
CA HIS A 142 2.81 4.21 -12.01
C HIS A 142 3.43 2.89 -11.55
N PHE A 143 4.45 2.97 -10.70
CA PHE A 143 5.09 1.78 -10.13
C PHE A 143 4.33 1.30 -8.90
N VAL A 144 3.95 0.04 -8.93
CA VAL A 144 3.30 -0.63 -7.80
C VAL A 144 3.96 -1.95 -7.49
N VAL A 145 3.80 -2.41 -6.25
CA VAL A 145 4.33 -3.70 -5.79
C VAL A 145 3.20 -4.72 -5.79
N VAL A 146 3.36 -5.82 -6.52
CA VAL A 146 2.49 -6.99 -6.40
C VAL A 146 2.95 -7.79 -5.17
N LYS A 147 2.11 -7.79 -4.13
CA LYS A 147 2.41 -8.43 -2.83
C LYS A 147 1.81 -9.82 -2.71
N GLY A 148 0.82 -10.13 -3.53
CA GLY A 148 0.09 -11.38 -3.47
C GLY A 148 -0.89 -11.56 -4.63
N VAL A 149 -1.19 -12.80 -4.94
CA VAL A 149 -2.27 -13.21 -5.85
C VAL A 149 -3.01 -14.34 -5.16
N ARG A 150 -4.32 -14.17 -4.95
CA ARG A 150 -5.16 -15.16 -4.26
C ARG A 150 -6.60 -15.06 -4.74
N GLY A 151 -7.21 -16.20 -5.10
CA GLY A 151 -8.64 -16.28 -5.41
C GLY A 151 -9.09 -15.35 -6.53
N GLY A 152 -8.29 -15.20 -7.58
CA GLY A 152 -8.57 -14.29 -8.71
C GLY A 152 -8.38 -12.80 -8.40
N ARG A 153 -7.86 -12.46 -7.21
CA ARG A 153 -7.54 -11.09 -6.80
C ARG A 153 -6.03 -10.89 -6.74
N VAL A 154 -5.59 -9.69 -7.11
CA VAL A 154 -4.21 -9.25 -7.03
C VAL A 154 -4.10 -8.22 -5.91
N LEU A 155 -3.22 -8.47 -4.95
CA LEU A 155 -2.93 -7.57 -3.85
C LEU A 155 -1.78 -6.64 -4.25
N VAL A 156 -2.07 -5.36 -4.32
CA VAL A 156 -1.17 -4.32 -4.79
C VAL A 156 -0.80 -3.39 -3.64
N GLY A 157 0.50 -3.24 -3.39
CA GLY A 157 1.08 -2.19 -2.57
C GLY A 157 1.37 -0.97 -3.43
N ASP A 158 0.41 -0.06 -3.51
CA ASP A 158 0.54 1.18 -4.27
C ASP A 158 1.07 2.31 -3.36
N PRO A 159 2.21 2.95 -3.68
CA PRO A 159 2.74 4.09 -2.92
C PRO A 159 1.81 5.31 -2.83
N ALA A 160 0.90 5.49 -3.77
CA ALA A 160 -0.04 6.61 -3.83
C ALA A 160 -1.32 6.32 -3.04
N THR A 161 -1.93 5.15 -3.21
CA THR A 161 -3.24 4.81 -2.61
C THR A 161 -3.17 3.82 -1.43
N GLY A 162 -2.00 3.23 -1.19
CA GLY A 162 -1.74 2.22 -0.18
C GLY A 162 -2.10 0.80 -0.64
N THR A 163 -1.98 -0.16 0.28
CA THR A 163 -2.34 -1.56 0.01
C THR A 163 -3.83 -1.67 -0.32
N HIS A 164 -4.14 -2.28 -1.46
CA HIS A 164 -5.49 -2.61 -1.88
C HIS A 164 -5.48 -3.82 -2.80
N ALA A 165 -6.64 -4.42 -3.03
CA ALA A 165 -6.77 -5.56 -3.93
C ALA A 165 -7.77 -5.26 -5.05
N MET A 166 -7.47 -5.77 -6.24
CA MET A 166 -8.34 -5.66 -7.43
C MET A 166 -8.49 -7.03 -8.10
N SER A 167 -9.46 -7.18 -9.00
CA SER A 167 -9.58 -8.41 -9.79
C SER A 167 -8.37 -8.55 -10.71
N LYS A 168 -7.99 -9.79 -11.01
CA LYS A 168 -6.92 -10.10 -11.96
C LYS A 168 -7.18 -9.46 -13.33
N GLU A 169 -8.42 -9.51 -13.81
CA GLU A 169 -8.84 -8.89 -15.07
C GLU A 169 -8.56 -7.38 -15.08
N SER A 170 -8.98 -6.66 -14.03
CA SER A 170 -8.75 -5.21 -13.93
C SER A 170 -7.27 -4.87 -13.80
N PHE A 171 -6.49 -5.73 -13.14
CA PHE A 171 -5.04 -5.57 -13.06
C PHE A 171 -4.38 -5.75 -14.44
N GLU A 172 -4.75 -6.79 -15.18
CA GLU A 172 -4.21 -7.06 -16.52
C GLU A 172 -4.56 -5.97 -17.54
N GLU A 173 -5.73 -5.34 -17.43
CA GLU A 173 -6.11 -4.18 -18.25
C GLU A 173 -5.18 -2.97 -18.02
N LYS A 174 -4.76 -2.75 -16.77
CA LYS A 174 -3.85 -1.65 -16.40
C LYS A 174 -2.39 -1.98 -16.67
N TRP A 175 -2.03 -3.26 -16.66
CA TRP A 175 -0.66 -3.75 -16.82
C TRP A 175 -0.30 -3.94 -18.30
N GLN A 176 -0.10 -2.82 -19.00
CA GLN A 176 0.10 -2.79 -20.45
C GLN A 176 1.42 -3.43 -20.91
N ASP A 177 2.52 -3.15 -20.19
CA ASP A 177 3.87 -3.57 -20.60
C ASP A 177 4.15 -5.05 -20.31
N ARG A 178 3.33 -5.71 -19.47
CA ARG A 178 3.48 -7.13 -19.09
C ARG A 178 4.87 -7.53 -18.55
N VAL A 179 5.63 -6.56 -18.08
CA VAL A 179 6.94 -6.77 -17.44
C VAL A 179 6.77 -6.90 -15.94
N LEU A 180 7.32 -7.97 -15.38
CA LEU A 180 7.50 -8.21 -13.95
C LEU A 180 8.94 -7.95 -13.58
N PHE A 181 9.20 -7.01 -12.68
CA PHE A 181 10.53 -6.77 -12.14
C PHE A 181 10.70 -7.51 -10.81
N VAL A 182 11.59 -8.50 -10.79
CA VAL A 182 11.67 -9.48 -9.70
C VAL A 182 13.11 -9.63 -9.20
N ILE A 183 13.28 -9.70 -7.88
CA ILE A 183 14.55 -10.08 -7.24
C ILE A 183 14.62 -11.62 -7.20
N HIS A 184 15.67 -12.21 -7.77
CA HIS A 184 15.74 -13.67 -7.93
C HIS A 184 16.81 -14.35 -7.05
N ASN A 185 17.84 -13.64 -6.59
CA ASN A 185 18.90 -14.22 -5.76
C ASN A 185 18.55 -14.38 -4.26
N ARG A 186 17.42 -13.83 -3.79
CA ARG A 186 16.98 -13.91 -2.37
C ARG A 186 15.55 -14.41 -2.21
N HIS A 187 15.21 -15.41 -3.01
CA HIS A 187 13.86 -15.99 -3.06
C HIS A 187 13.34 -16.45 -1.69
N GLU A 188 14.19 -17.10 -0.89
CA GLU A 188 13.83 -17.64 0.44
C GLU A 188 13.42 -16.58 1.46
N GLN A 189 13.90 -15.33 1.29
CA GLN A 189 13.57 -14.21 2.18
C GLN A 189 12.29 -13.50 1.75
N SER A 190 11.79 -13.80 0.55
CA SER A 190 10.66 -13.08 -0.02
C SER A 190 9.35 -13.47 0.66
N ARG A 191 8.59 -12.47 1.07
CA ARG A 191 7.22 -12.63 1.60
C ARG A 191 6.22 -12.33 0.51
N PHE A 192 5.48 -13.34 0.11
CA PHE A 192 4.37 -13.24 -0.83
C PHE A 192 3.09 -13.78 -0.18
N ASN A 193 1.94 -13.19 -0.51
CA ASN A 193 0.64 -13.58 0.06
C ASN A 193 0.57 -13.55 1.60
N ASP A 194 1.29 -12.63 2.26
CA ASP A 194 1.26 -12.50 3.72
C ASP A 194 -0.15 -12.13 4.22
N LEU A 195 -0.66 -12.89 5.20
CA LEU A 195 -1.99 -12.67 5.78
C LEU A 195 -2.16 -11.26 6.35
N ARG A 196 -1.07 -10.65 6.84
CA ARG A 196 -1.08 -9.28 7.39
C ARG A 196 -1.36 -8.24 6.31
N ASP A 197 -0.92 -8.49 5.08
CA ASP A 197 -1.20 -7.62 3.94
C ASP A 197 -2.65 -7.81 3.45
N TRP A 198 -3.14 -9.05 3.43
CA TRP A 198 -4.51 -9.36 3.06
C TRP A 198 -5.57 -8.84 4.06
N HIS A 199 -5.20 -8.67 5.33
CA HIS A 199 -6.12 -8.15 6.36
C HIS A 199 -6.63 -6.73 6.04
N VAL A 200 -5.87 -5.96 5.28
CA VAL A 200 -6.24 -4.60 4.86
C VAL A 200 -7.16 -4.58 3.63
N ALA A 201 -7.25 -5.72 2.92
CA ALA A 201 -8.08 -5.89 1.74
C ALA A 201 -8.93 -7.17 1.81
N PRO A 202 -9.81 -7.32 2.85
CA PRO A 202 -10.59 -8.53 3.04
C PRO A 202 -11.54 -8.80 1.88
N ASP A 203 -11.95 -10.06 1.74
CA ASP A 203 -13.06 -10.43 0.85
C ASP A 203 -14.38 -9.84 1.40
N ALA A 204 -15.29 -9.46 0.51
CA ALA A 204 -16.63 -9.06 0.93
C ALA A 204 -17.31 -10.27 1.59
N PRO A 205 -17.86 -10.15 2.82
CA PRO A 205 -18.47 -11.26 3.54
C PRO A 205 -19.89 -11.54 3.00
N LEU A 206 -19.99 -11.88 1.70
CA LEU A 206 -21.26 -12.10 1.02
C LEU A 206 -22.07 -13.25 1.65
N TYR A 207 -21.38 -14.20 2.29
CA TYR A 207 -22.00 -15.30 3.04
C TYR A 207 -22.68 -14.86 4.35
N THR A 208 -22.40 -13.65 4.83
CA THR A 208 -23.02 -13.07 6.04
C THR A 208 -24.23 -12.20 5.68
N GLY A 209 -24.60 -12.13 4.39
CA GLY A 209 -25.79 -11.41 3.95
C GLY A 209 -27.05 -12.04 4.53
N ILE A 210 -27.86 -11.24 5.24
CA ILE A 210 -29.18 -11.68 5.68
C ILE A 210 -30.03 -11.90 4.42
N PRO A 211 -30.52 -13.13 4.15
CA PRO A 211 -31.37 -13.36 2.99
C PRO A 211 -32.65 -12.54 3.11
N ARG A 212 -33.01 -11.82 2.05
CA ARG A 212 -34.23 -11.00 1.99
C ARG A 212 -35.52 -11.84 1.89
N GLU A 213 -35.39 -13.17 1.91
CA GLU A 213 -36.51 -14.11 1.85
C GLU A 213 -37.40 -14.08 3.09
N GLY A 214 -37.00 -13.37 4.16
CA GLY A 214 -37.89 -12.98 5.24
C GLY A 214 -37.14 -12.53 6.47
N LEU A 215 -37.64 -11.48 7.14
CA LEU A 215 -37.10 -11.04 8.43
C LEU A 215 -37.56 -11.92 9.60
N PHE A 216 -38.34 -12.98 9.36
CA PHE A 216 -38.98 -13.81 10.39
C PHE A 216 -38.01 -14.36 11.45
N SER A 217 -36.76 -14.63 11.08
CA SER A 217 -35.72 -15.12 11.99
C SER A 217 -34.91 -14.01 12.67
N VAL A 218 -35.15 -12.74 12.33
CA VAL A 218 -34.37 -11.57 12.79
C VAL A 218 -35.26 -10.54 13.51
N VAL A 219 -36.57 -10.50 13.22
CA VAL A 219 -37.54 -9.68 13.96
C VAL A 219 -38.36 -10.55 14.90
N VAL A 220 -38.62 -10.05 16.10
CA VAL A 220 -39.66 -10.60 16.97
C VAL A 220 -41.00 -10.17 16.38
N PRO A 221 -41.87 -11.10 15.93
CA PRO A 221 -43.18 -10.72 15.44
C PRO A 221 -43.96 -10.00 16.55
N LYS A 222 -44.64 -8.91 16.19
CA LYS A 222 -45.43 -8.10 17.14
C LYS A 222 -46.54 -8.91 17.84
N LEU A 223 -47.00 -9.98 17.19
CA LEU A 223 -48.07 -10.84 17.66
C LEU A 223 -47.52 -12.24 17.94
N GLY A 224 -47.92 -12.82 19.07
CA GLY A 224 -47.52 -14.17 19.47
C GLY A 224 -48.26 -15.27 18.69
N PRO A 225 -47.87 -16.55 18.85
CA PRO A 225 -48.58 -17.66 18.25
C PRO A 225 -50.05 -17.66 18.68
N GLY A 226 -50.98 -17.50 17.72
CA GLY A 226 -52.42 -17.48 17.96
C GLY A 226 -53.05 -16.09 18.14
N GLU A 227 -52.29 -15.02 17.99
CA GLU A 227 -52.82 -13.66 17.89
C GLU A 227 -52.93 -13.26 16.40
N PHE A 228 -54.17 -13.13 15.92
CA PHE A 228 -54.52 -12.63 14.59
C PHE A 228 -55.07 -11.20 14.68
#